data_AF-A0A6G8S836-F1
#
_entry.id   AF-A0A6G8S836-F1
#
_cell.length_a   1.000
_cell.length_b   1.000
_cell.length_c   1.000
_cell.angle_alpha   90.00
_cell.angle_beta   90.00
_cell.angle_gamma   90.00
#
_symmetry.space_group_name_H-M   'P 1'
#
loop_
_entity.id
_entity.type
_entity.pdbx_description
1 polymer ?
#
loop_
_entity_poly.entity_id
_entity_poly.type
_entity_poly.pdbx_seq_one_letter_code
_entity_poly.pdbx_strand_id
1 'polypeptide(L)'
;MLLKLNNFSIIIEDKTGTKAHGDQLTRYRNLIVSEAGEENVLAIFFKTHDQSSYKKEIEEGFKIFSRDNLISILDIYKNVNSDIFNNFKDYIVEIEDEVNAFVFRKEWNKKNWIGFFKYVKNELKRGDWGYVSNPSGGFMGFWWAFQRNEYCTQYLQLQNDQLVLKINSNKAENDRKFRNICYEHYIEKAKLEGLKFTKPTRFGKGETMTILCTDYVVRCPDTELINIEQTLETIHTYTKFIEKYALLDKVFFE
;
A
#
# COMPACT_ATOMS: atom_id res chain seq x y z
N MET A 1 19.48 -13.11 11.64
CA MET A 1 19.90 -14.34 12.36
C MET A 1 20.43 -15.37 11.37
N LEU A 2 21.48 -16.13 11.72
CA LEU A 2 21.99 -17.27 10.93
C LEU A 2 21.86 -18.54 11.76
N LEU A 3 21.24 -19.57 11.20
CA LEU A 3 21.13 -20.90 11.80
C LEU A 3 21.84 -21.91 10.90
N LYS A 4 22.64 -22.81 11.48
CA LYS A 4 23.24 -23.94 10.76
C LYS A 4 22.51 -25.22 11.15
N LEU A 5 21.90 -25.89 10.17
CA LEU A 5 21.21 -27.15 10.35
C LEU A 5 21.80 -28.18 9.39
N ASN A 6 22.64 -29.07 9.91
CA ASN A 6 23.46 -29.98 9.10
C ASN A 6 24.26 -29.18 8.07
N ASN A 7 24.09 -29.48 6.78
CA ASN A 7 24.76 -28.78 5.70
C ASN A 7 24.04 -27.47 5.31
N PHE A 8 22.84 -27.21 5.82
CA PHE A 8 22.07 -26.03 5.45
C PHE A 8 22.40 -24.81 6.32
N SER A 9 22.54 -23.67 5.68
CA SER A 9 22.61 -22.36 6.31
C SER A 9 21.29 -21.61 6.09
N ILE A 10 20.55 -21.36 7.18
CA ILE A 10 19.28 -20.65 7.16
C ILE A 10 19.52 -19.22 7.63
N ILE A 11 19.26 -18.26 6.75
CA ILE A 11 19.34 -16.83 7.05
C ILE A 11 17.92 -16.36 7.32
N ILE A 12 17.67 -15.82 8.51
CA ILE A 12 16.39 -15.20 8.86
C ILE A 12 16.67 -13.71 9.07
N GLU A 13 16.21 -12.89 8.13
CA GLU A 13 16.14 -11.45 8.34
C GLU A 13 14.78 -11.11 8.93
N ASP A 14 14.77 -10.58 10.14
CA ASP A 14 13.57 -10.04 10.77
C ASP A 14 13.56 -8.50 10.69
N LYS A 15 12.40 -7.93 10.37
CA LYS A 15 12.14 -6.49 10.50
C LYS A 15 10.87 -6.26 11.30
N THR A 16 10.86 -5.19 12.08
CA THR A 16 9.66 -4.77 12.80
C THR A 16 8.81 -3.86 11.92
N GLY A 17 9.29 -2.67 11.54
CA GLY A 17 8.49 -1.69 10.77
C GLY A 17 9.13 -1.11 9.50
N THR A 18 10.46 -1.14 9.38
CA THR A 18 11.19 -0.48 8.29
C THR A 18 11.32 -1.37 7.04
N LYS A 19 11.55 -0.74 5.88
CA LYS A 19 11.92 -1.46 4.64
C LYS A 19 13.43 -1.74 4.66
N ALA A 20 13.86 -2.79 3.97
CA ALA A 20 15.29 -3.05 3.75
C ALA A 20 15.89 -1.97 2.84
N HIS A 21 16.84 -1.19 3.35
CA HIS A 21 17.55 -0.16 2.59
C HIS A 21 18.88 -0.68 2.03
N GLY A 22 19.17 -0.35 0.77
CA GLY A 22 20.41 -0.73 0.08
C GLY A 22 20.56 -2.23 -0.20
N ASP A 23 21.80 -2.66 -0.45
CA ASP A 23 22.18 -4.02 -0.85
C ASP A 23 22.52 -4.92 0.37
N GLN A 24 22.05 -4.54 1.56
CA GLN A 24 22.44 -5.21 2.80
C GLN A 24 22.09 -6.70 2.77
N LEU A 25 20.87 -7.04 2.37
CA LEU A 25 20.38 -8.43 2.32
C LEU A 25 21.19 -9.26 1.32
N THR A 26 21.43 -8.71 0.13
CA THR A 26 22.25 -9.33 -0.92
C THR A 26 23.67 -9.61 -0.44
N ARG A 27 24.30 -8.65 0.26
CA ARG A 27 25.66 -8.83 0.79
C ARG A 27 25.75 -9.95 1.83
N TYR A 28 24.84 -9.97 2.80
CA TYR A 28 24.80 -11.02 3.81
C TYR A 28 24.55 -12.39 3.19
N ARG A 29 23.61 -12.49 2.25
CA ARG A 29 23.32 -13.74 1.53
C ARG A 29 24.54 -14.24 0.77
N ASN A 30 25.19 -13.37 -0.02
CA ASN A 30 26.34 -13.74 -0.85
C ASN A 30 27.53 -14.24 -0.02
N LEU A 31 27.75 -13.66 1.16
CA LEU A 31 28.78 -14.12 2.07
C LEU A 31 28.53 -15.58 2.48
N ILE A 32 27.32 -15.90 2.92
CA ILE A 32 26.98 -17.26 3.38
C ILE A 32 26.95 -18.26 2.22
N VAL A 33 26.48 -17.83 1.04
CA VAL A 33 26.50 -18.65 -0.18
C VAL A 33 27.95 -19.00 -0.57
N SER A 34 28.89 -18.08 -0.42
CA SER A 34 30.30 -18.35 -0.72
C SER A 34 30.94 -19.40 0.20
N GLU A 35 30.40 -19.58 1.41
CA GLU A 35 30.88 -20.57 2.37
C GLU A 35 30.15 -21.93 2.25
N ALA A 36 28.83 -21.91 2.01
CA ALA A 36 27.98 -23.10 2.11
C ALA A 36 27.59 -23.71 0.75
N GLY A 37 27.71 -22.96 -0.35
CA GLY A 37 27.10 -23.33 -1.64
C GLY A 37 25.63 -22.93 -1.71
N GLU A 38 25.20 -22.44 -2.87
CA GLU A 38 23.86 -21.88 -3.11
C GLU A 38 22.74 -22.86 -2.76
N GLU A 39 22.90 -24.14 -3.10
CA GLU A 39 21.94 -25.22 -2.83
C GLU A 39 21.73 -25.51 -1.35
N ASN A 40 22.67 -25.07 -0.51
CA ASN A 40 22.66 -25.27 0.93
C ASN A 40 22.22 -24.00 1.69
N VAL A 41 21.85 -22.92 1.00
CA VAL A 41 21.38 -21.69 1.65
C VAL A 41 19.87 -21.51 1.53
N LEU A 42 19.20 -21.31 2.66
CA LEU A 42 17.79 -20.93 2.72
C LEU A 42 17.68 -19.52 3.32
N ALA A 43 17.42 -18.53 2.47
CA ALA A 43 17.18 -17.15 2.90
C ALA A 43 15.68 -16.91 3.12
N ILE A 44 15.32 -16.51 4.34
CA ILE A 44 13.96 -16.23 4.79
C ILE A 44 13.87 -14.77 5.22
N PHE A 45 12.89 -14.06 4.69
CA PHE A 45 12.55 -12.71 5.12
C PHE A 45 11.24 -12.76 5.91
N PHE A 46 11.28 -12.23 7.12
CA PHE A 46 10.14 -12.15 8.02
C PHE A 46 9.93 -10.72 8.50
N LYS A 47 8.66 -10.29 8.58
CA LYS A 47 8.29 -9.00 9.14
C LYS A 47 7.06 -9.13 10.01
N THR A 48 7.11 -8.57 11.22
CA THR A 48 5.97 -8.59 12.15
C THR A 48 4.85 -7.64 11.70
N HIS A 49 5.18 -6.48 11.13
CA HIS A 49 4.22 -5.57 10.52
C HIS A 49 4.17 -5.71 9.00
N ASP A 50 3.07 -5.25 8.41
CA ASP A 50 2.82 -5.38 6.98
C ASP A 50 3.68 -4.44 6.13
N GLN A 51 3.93 -4.85 4.88
CA GLN A 51 4.40 -3.97 3.82
C GLN A 51 3.65 -4.25 2.53
N SER A 52 3.47 -3.23 1.70
CA SER A 52 2.68 -3.35 0.47
C SER A 52 3.29 -4.31 -0.55
N SER A 53 4.62 -4.39 -0.63
CA SER A 53 5.31 -5.22 -1.61
C SER A 53 6.57 -5.84 -1.02
N TYR A 54 6.83 -7.09 -1.38
CA TYR A 54 8.04 -7.86 -1.04
C TYR A 54 8.88 -8.17 -2.29
N LYS A 55 8.62 -7.48 -3.40
CA LYS A 55 9.25 -7.76 -4.70
C LYS A 55 10.78 -7.71 -4.62
N LYS A 56 11.31 -6.71 -3.91
CA LYS A 56 12.75 -6.54 -3.73
C LYS A 56 13.37 -7.73 -3.02
N GLU A 57 12.81 -8.14 -1.89
CA GLU A 57 13.33 -9.26 -1.10
C GLU A 57 13.27 -10.58 -1.88
N ILE A 58 12.21 -10.78 -2.67
CA ILE A 58 12.08 -11.93 -3.57
C ILE A 58 13.15 -11.90 -4.67
N GLU A 59 13.37 -10.74 -5.31
CA GLU A 59 14.42 -10.54 -6.32
C GLU A 59 15.84 -10.75 -5.75
N GLU A 60 16.04 -10.45 -4.46
CA GLU A 60 17.27 -10.72 -3.73
C GLU A 60 17.41 -12.17 -3.24
N GLY A 61 16.48 -13.06 -3.63
CA GLY A 61 16.55 -14.49 -3.38
C GLY A 61 16.04 -14.93 -1.99
N PHE A 62 15.25 -14.09 -1.31
CA PHE A 62 14.61 -14.43 -0.04
C PHE A 62 13.21 -15.00 -0.25
N LYS A 63 12.87 -16.01 0.55
CA LYS A 63 11.50 -16.52 0.67
C LYS A 63 10.76 -15.73 1.74
N ILE A 64 9.53 -15.31 1.44
CA ILE A 64 8.72 -14.55 2.38
C ILE A 64 8.04 -15.49 3.36
N PHE A 65 8.28 -15.26 4.65
CA PHE A 65 7.56 -15.91 5.74
C PHE A 65 6.56 -14.91 6.31
N SER A 66 5.26 -15.17 6.14
CA SER A 66 4.19 -14.25 6.53
C SER A 66 3.90 -14.31 8.03
N ARG A 67 3.21 -13.28 8.54
CA ARG A 67 2.67 -13.27 9.90
C ARG A 67 1.67 -14.42 10.12
N ASP A 68 0.83 -14.72 9.14
CA ASP A 68 -0.11 -15.85 9.23
C ASP A 68 0.60 -17.20 9.37
N ASN A 69 1.72 -17.39 8.67
CA ASN A 69 2.55 -18.57 8.83
C ASN A 69 3.18 -18.63 10.23
N LEU A 70 3.64 -17.49 10.77
CA LEU A 70 4.14 -17.42 12.13
C LEU A 70 3.06 -17.81 13.14
N ILE A 71 1.87 -17.20 13.06
CA ILE A 71 0.72 -17.52 13.93
C ILE A 71 0.41 -19.01 13.86
N SER A 72 0.32 -19.57 12.66
CA SER A 72 0.05 -21.00 12.44
C SER A 72 1.07 -21.90 13.13
N ILE A 73 2.36 -21.53 13.14
CA ILE A 73 3.40 -22.28 13.86
C ILE A 73 3.25 -22.10 15.38
N LEU A 74 3.06 -20.88 15.87
CA LEU A 74 2.90 -20.60 17.29
C LEU A 74 1.66 -21.31 17.89
N ASP A 75 0.62 -21.53 17.09
CA ASP A 75 -0.59 -22.24 17.49
C ASP A 75 -0.43 -23.75 17.68
N ILE A 76 0.63 -24.34 17.13
CA ILE A 76 1.00 -25.74 17.41
C ILE A 76 1.40 -25.89 18.89
N TYR A 77 1.98 -24.85 19.49
CA TYR A 77 2.55 -24.89 20.83
C TYR A 77 1.63 -24.21 21.86
N LYS A 78 0.57 -24.92 22.28
CA LYS A 78 -0.48 -24.37 23.15
C LYS A 78 -0.11 -24.26 24.63
N ASN A 79 0.77 -25.13 25.12
CA ASN A 79 1.06 -25.28 26.56
C ASN A 79 2.54 -25.03 26.87
N VAL A 80 3.11 -23.96 26.32
CA VAL A 80 4.50 -23.57 26.60
C VAL A 80 4.55 -22.84 27.93
N ASN A 81 5.29 -23.38 28.90
CA ASN A 81 5.52 -22.73 30.19
C ASN A 81 6.60 -21.65 30.07
N SER A 82 6.28 -20.55 29.38
CA SER A 82 7.16 -19.39 29.20
C SER A 82 6.34 -18.13 28.94
N ASP A 83 6.39 -17.19 29.88
CA ASP A 83 5.69 -15.89 29.75
C ASP A 83 6.16 -15.11 28.53
N ILE A 84 7.47 -15.20 28.21
CA ILE A 84 8.05 -14.53 27.03
C ILE A 84 7.42 -15.08 25.75
N PHE A 85 7.25 -16.40 25.64
CA PHE A 85 6.65 -17.02 24.47
C PHE A 85 5.18 -16.64 24.33
N ASN A 86 4.41 -16.74 25.42
CA ASN A 86 2.98 -16.46 25.41
C ASN A 86 2.72 -14.97 25.12
N ASN A 87 3.45 -14.05 25.76
CA ASN A 87 3.34 -12.62 25.48
C ASN A 87 3.67 -12.27 24.03
N PHE A 88 4.71 -12.90 23.45
CA PHE A 88 5.05 -12.68 22.05
C PHE A 88 3.95 -13.22 21.12
N LYS A 89 3.41 -14.41 21.40
CA LYS A 89 2.31 -14.99 20.65
C LYS A 89 1.09 -14.07 20.67
N ASP A 90 0.67 -13.64 21.85
CA ASP A 90 -0.48 -12.74 22.03
C ASP A 90 -0.27 -11.42 21.27
N TYR A 91 0.93 -10.84 21.36
CA TYR A 91 1.28 -9.63 20.62
C TYR A 91 1.14 -9.79 19.10
N ILE A 92 1.62 -10.91 18.53
CA ILE A 92 1.53 -11.13 17.09
C ILE A 92 0.08 -11.32 16.65
N VAL A 93 -0.73 -12.03 17.43
CA VAL A 93 -2.17 -12.20 17.18
C VAL A 93 -2.90 -10.86 17.26
N GLU A 94 -2.60 -10.04 18.29
CA GLU A 94 -3.20 -8.71 18.45
C GLU A 94 -2.92 -7.80 17.23
N ILE A 95 -1.73 -7.88 16.62
CA ILE A 95 -1.44 -7.15 15.39
C ILE A 95 -2.36 -7.60 14.25
N GLU A 96 -2.52 -8.91 14.06
CA GLU A 96 -3.35 -9.46 12.98
C GLU A 96 -4.83 -9.11 13.18
N ASP A 97 -5.34 -9.28 14.40
CA ASP A 97 -6.72 -8.92 14.76
C ASP A 97 -6.99 -7.44 14.52
N GLU A 98 -6.06 -6.57 14.92
CA GLU A 98 -6.17 -5.14 14.73
C GLU A 98 -6.06 -4.73 13.25
N VAL A 99 -5.29 -5.45 12.43
CA VAL A 99 -5.28 -5.23 10.97
C VAL A 99 -6.63 -5.60 10.36
N ASN A 100 -7.22 -6.73 10.76
CA ASN A 100 -8.51 -7.19 10.25
C ASN A 100 -9.72 -6.45 10.84
N ALA A 101 -9.51 -5.62 11.86
CA ALA A 101 -10.56 -4.88 12.56
C ALA A 101 -11.27 -3.78 11.75
N PHE A 102 -10.81 -3.47 10.54
CA PHE A 102 -11.43 -2.46 9.69
C PHE A 102 -12.92 -2.77 9.37
N VAL A 103 -13.30 -4.05 9.34
CA VAL A 103 -14.69 -4.45 9.06
C VAL A 103 -15.65 -4.24 10.23
N PHE A 104 -15.14 -4.17 11.46
CA PHE A 104 -15.95 -4.05 12.69
C PHE A 104 -15.64 -2.78 13.50
N ARG A 105 -14.84 -1.86 12.97
CA ARG A 105 -14.57 -0.55 13.58
C ARG A 105 -15.13 0.59 12.74
N LYS A 106 -15.71 1.56 13.44
CA LYS A 106 -16.15 2.85 12.87
C LYS A 106 -14.94 3.73 12.59
N GLU A 107 -14.19 4.02 13.63
CA GLU A 107 -12.97 4.83 13.59
C GLU A 107 -11.75 3.94 13.33
N TRP A 108 -10.96 4.32 12.32
CA TRP A 108 -9.83 3.53 11.88
C TRP A 108 -8.50 4.17 12.28
N ASN A 109 -7.69 3.40 12.99
CA ASN A 109 -6.29 3.71 13.16
C ASN A 109 -5.47 3.24 11.95
N LYS A 110 -4.15 3.47 12.02
CA LYS A 110 -3.20 3.09 10.95
C LYS A 110 -3.27 1.60 10.56
N LYS A 111 -3.42 0.69 11.53
CA LYS A 111 -3.47 -0.76 11.26
C LYS A 111 -4.78 -1.14 10.55
N ASN A 112 -5.90 -0.53 10.92
CA ASN A 112 -7.17 -0.75 10.22
C ASN A 112 -7.09 -0.27 8.76
N TRP A 113 -6.50 0.91 8.50
CA TRP A 113 -6.23 1.37 7.13
C TRP A 113 -5.33 0.41 6.33
N ILE A 114 -4.30 -0.17 6.97
CA ILE A 114 -3.47 -1.21 6.35
C ILE A 114 -4.30 -2.42 5.95
N GLY A 115 -5.17 -2.92 6.84
CA GLY A 115 -6.05 -4.04 6.54
C GLY A 115 -6.98 -3.77 5.37
N PHE A 116 -7.65 -2.62 5.38
CA PHE A 116 -8.49 -2.21 4.27
C PHE A 116 -7.72 -2.08 2.95
N PHE A 117 -6.52 -1.48 2.96
CA PHE A 117 -5.72 -1.36 1.73
C PHE A 117 -5.11 -2.68 1.26
N LYS A 118 -4.82 -3.63 2.15
CA LYS A 118 -4.49 -5.03 1.77
C LYS A 118 -5.66 -5.66 1.04
N TYR A 119 -6.87 -5.49 1.57
CA TYR A 119 -8.10 -5.99 0.96
C TYR A 119 -8.33 -5.36 -0.42
N VAL A 120 -8.31 -4.03 -0.54
CA VAL A 120 -8.43 -3.32 -1.83
C VAL A 120 -7.38 -3.77 -2.84
N LYS A 121 -6.12 -3.92 -2.41
CA LYS A 121 -5.04 -4.42 -3.29
C LYS A 121 -5.35 -5.83 -3.82
N ASN A 122 -5.87 -6.70 -2.97
CA ASN A 122 -6.26 -8.05 -3.36
C ASN A 122 -7.41 -8.04 -4.36
N GLU A 123 -8.41 -7.19 -4.18
CA GLU A 123 -9.56 -7.10 -5.10
C GLU A 123 -9.17 -6.48 -6.44
N LEU A 124 -8.38 -5.41 -6.43
CA LEU A 124 -7.94 -4.75 -7.66
C LEU A 124 -6.83 -5.52 -8.40
N LYS A 125 -6.15 -6.45 -7.71
CA LYS A 125 -4.94 -7.16 -8.19
C LYS A 125 -3.81 -6.21 -8.64
N ARG A 126 -3.79 -4.98 -8.12
CA ARG A 126 -2.81 -3.94 -8.45
C ARG A 126 -2.79 -2.85 -7.38
N GLY A 127 -1.80 -1.96 -7.50
CA GLY A 127 -1.62 -0.83 -6.61
C GLY A 127 -0.72 -1.14 -5.43
N ASP A 128 -0.35 -0.09 -4.72
CA ASP A 128 0.49 -0.16 -3.54
C ASP A 128 0.03 0.83 -2.47
N TRP A 129 0.34 0.53 -1.22
CA TRP A 129 0.06 1.39 -0.08
C TRP A 129 1.29 1.71 0.74
N GLY A 130 1.17 2.75 1.56
CA GLY A 130 2.19 3.15 2.51
C GLY A 130 1.79 4.41 3.26
N TYR A 131 2.55 4.72 4.31
CA TYR A 131 2.36 5.93 5.08
C TYR A 131 3.07 7.11 4.42
N VAL A 132 2.37 8.23 4.28
CA VAL A 132 2.90 9.49 3.76
C VAL A 132 3.02 10.49 4.90
N SER A 133 4.24 10.81 5.31
CA SER A 133 4.50 11.80 6.36
C SER A 133 4.25 13.22 5.87
N ASN A 134 3.61 14.05 6.69
CA ASN A 134 3.49 15.49 6.47
C ASN A 134 3.53 16.24 7.82
N PRO A 135 3.68 17.58 7.84
CA PRO A 135 3.74 18.35 9.09
C PRO A 135 2.51 18.23 9.99
N SER A 136 1.37 17.77 9.46
CA SER A 136 0.11 17.59 10.19
C SER A 136 -0.10 16.17 10.72
N GLY A 137 0.93 15.31 10.71
CA GLY A 137 0.83 13.93 11.22
C GLY A 137 0.55 12.87 10.16
N GLY A 138 0.67 13.19 8.88
CA GLY A 138 0.64 12.23 7.76
C GLY A 138 -0.71 11.55 7.52
N PHE A 139 -0.70 10.57 6.60
CA PHE A 139 -1.86 9.73 6.31
C PHE A 139 -1.45 8.37 5.75
N MET A 140 -2.33 7.38 5.82
CA MET A 140 -2.19 6.14 5.07
C MET A 140 -2.66 6.37 3.63
N GLY A 141 -1.80 6.04 2.67
CA GLY A 141 -2.06 6.17 1.24
C GLY A 141 -2.18 4.82 0.55
N PHE A 142 -3.04 4.71 -0.46
CA PHE A 142 -3.06 3.62 -1.45
C PHE A 142 -3.15 4.23 -2.84
N TRP A 143 -2.27 3.86 -3.78
CA TRP A 143 -2.17 4.45 -5.12
C TRP A 143 -2.21 3.39 -6.22
N TRP A 144 -3.02 3.65 -7.26
CA TRP A 144 -3.26 2.73 -8.36
C TRP A 144 -3.79 3.47 -9.61
N ALA A 145 -4.15 2.71 -10.64
CA ALA A 145 -4.72 3.21 -11.90
C ALA A 145 -3.84 4.27 -12.60
N PHE A 146 -2.52 4.06 -12.58
CA PHE A 146 -1.55 4.95 -13.22
C PHE A 146 -1.74 5.02 -14.74
N GLN A 147 -1.99 6.22 -15.25
CA GLN A 147 -2.03 6.58 -16.67
C GLN A 147 -0.88 7.51 -16.98
N ARG A 148 0.03 7.10 -17.88
CA ARG A 148 1.24 7.86 -18.20
C ARG A 148 1.20 8.32 -19.66
N ASN A 149 1.55 9.58 -19.86
CA ASN A 149 1.81 10.17 -21.18
C ASN A 149 3.12 10.97 -21.16
N GLU A 150 3.44 11.68 -22.24
CA GLU A 150 4.69 12.45 -22.34
C GLU A 150 4.79 13.56 -21.27
N TYR A 151 3.66 14.13 -20.87
CA TYR A 151 3.58 15.33 -20.03
C TYR A 151 3.41 15.01 -18.55
N CYS A 152 2.67 13.96 -18.21
CA CYS A 152 2.33 13.65 -16.84
C CYS A 152 2.01 12.18 -16.58
N THR A 153 2.05 11.84 -15.30
CA THR A 153 1.47 10.63 -14.75
C THR A 153 0.22 11.00 -13.96
N GLN A 154 -0.91 10.35 -14.26
CA GLN A 154 -2.21 10.57 -13.65
C GLN A 154 -2.58 9.31 -12.89
N TYR A 155 -3.12 9.42 -11.68
CA TYR A 155 -3.44 8.24 -10.89
C TYR A 155 -4.46 8.56 -9.80
N LEU A 156 -5.07 7.52 -9.24
CA LEU A 156 -5.91 7.64 -8.06
C LEU A 156 -5.11 7.34 -6.81
N GLN A 157 -5.45 8.04 -5.73
CA GLN A 157 -4.91 7.78 -4.41
C GLN A 157 -6.02 7.85 -3.35
N LEU A 158 -6.12 6.83 -2.50
CA LEU A 158 -6.86 6.90 -1.25
C LEU A 158 -5.93 7.56 -0.22
N GLN A 159 -6.40 8.57 0.50
CA GLN A 159 -5.73 9.23 1.62
C GLN A 159 -6.65 9.09 2.83
N ASN A 160 -6.42 8.05 3.63
CA ASN A 160 -7.41 7.55 4.59
C ASN A 160 -8.78 7.38 3.89
N ASP A 161 -9.80 8.13 4.30
CA ASP A 161 -11.20 8.09 3.85
C ASP A 161 -11.51 8.98 2.62
N GLN A 162 -10.52 9.73 2.12
CA GLN A 162 -10.68 10.54 0.91
C GLN A 162 -10.05 9.87 -0.31
N LEU A 163 -10.77 9.87 -1.45
CA LEU A 163 -10.23 9.50 -2.75
C LEU A 163 -9.83 10.78 -3.49
N VAL A 164 -8.61 10.79 -4.02
CA VAL A 164 -8.09 11.91 -4.80
C VAL A 164 -7.60 11.46 -6.17
N LEU A 165 -7.78 12.33 -7.16
CA LEU A 165 -7.12 12.23 -8.45
C LEU A 165 -5.88 13.10 -8.44
N LYS A 166 -4.73 12.48 -8.68
CA LYS A 166 -3.43 13.13 -8.70
C LYS A 166 -2.83 13.17 -10.09
N ILE A 167 -2.06 14.23 -10.31
CA ILE A 167 -1.14 14.36 -11.43
C ILE A 167 0.28 14.54 -10.91
N ASN A 168 1.23 13.96 -11.61
CA ASN A 168 2.65 14.22 -11.46
C ASN A 168 3.18 14.75 -12.80
N SER A 169 3.80 15.93 -12.81
CA SER A 169 4.35 16.52 -14.04
C SER A 169 5.69 15.86 -14.39
N ASN A 170 5.77 15.23 -15.56
CA ASN A 170 7.00 14.58 -16.04
C ASN A 170 8.02 15.61 -16.57
N LYS A 171 7.62 16.88 -16.76
CA LYS A 171 8.49 17.98 -17.17
C LYS A 171 8.59 19.01 -16.03
N ALA A 172 9.80 19.53 -15.83
CA ALA A 172 10.18 20.38 -14.69
C ALA A 172 9.45 21.74 -14.62
N GLU A 173 8.73 22.14 -15.67
CA GLU A 173 7.97 23.38 -15.67
C GLU A 173 6.64 23.21 -14.92
N ASN A 174 6.70 23.60 -13.64
CA ASN A 174 5.63 23.75 -12.64
C ASN A 174 4.46 24.65 -13.10
N ASP A 175 3.80 24.37 -14.22
CA ASP A 175 2.80 25.33 -14.66
C ASP A 175 1.47 25.15 -13.94
N ARG A 176 1.12 26.15 -13.14
CA ARG A 176 -0.24 26.39 -12.64
C ARG A 176 -1.26 26.24 -13.77
N LYS A 177 -0.90 26.63 -15.00
CA LYS A 177 -1.73 26.46 -16.20
C LYS A 177 -1.95 24.98 -16.50
N PHE A 178 -0.90 24.15 -16.53
CA PHE A 178 -1.01 22.71 -16.76
C PHE A 178 -1.95 22.05 -15.76
N ARG A 179 -1.75 22.30 -14.47
CA ARG A 179 -2.65 21.76 -13.42
C ARG A 179 -4.10 22.20 -13.65
N ASN A 180 -4.32 23.45 -14.04
CA ASN A 180 -5.66 23.96 -14.30
C ASN A 180 -6.28 23.28 -15.54
N ILE A 181 -5.53 23.06 -16.62
CA ILE A 181 -6.00 22.32 -17.80
C ILE A 181 -6.42 20.89 -17.41
N CYS A 182 -5.58 20.17 -16.66
CA CYS A 182 -5.93 18.83 -16.17
C CYS A 182 -7.18 18.85 -15.28
N TYR A 183 -7.28 19.84 -14.39
CA TYR A 183 -8.44 19.99 -13.51
C TYR A 183 -9.73 20.21 -14.34
N GLU A 184 -9.73 21.16 -15.29
CA GLU A 184 -10.91 21.45 -16.11
C GLU A 184 -11.31 20.23 -16.94
N HIS A 185 -10.36 19.55 -17.58
CA HIS A 185 -10.61 18.30 -18.31
C HIS A 185 -11.35 17.27 -17.44
N TYR A 186 -10.80 16.96 -16.27
CA TYR A 186 -11.38 15.91 -15.43
C TYR A 186 -12.70 16.33 -14.75
N ILE A 187 -12.84 17.59 -14.30
CA ILE A 187 -14.08 18.02 -13.65
C ILE A 187 -15.25 18.06 -14.65
N GLU A 188 -15.00 18.46 -15.90
CA GLU A 188 -16.01 18.43 -16.96
C GLU A 188 -16.48 17.00 -17.24
N LYS A 189 -15.54 16.06 -17.43
CA LYS A 189 -15.90 14.64 -17.64
C LYS A 189 -16.60 14.03 -16.43
N ALA A 190 -16.18 14.38 -15.22
CA ALA A 190 -16.81 13.90 -14.00
C ALA A 190 -18.28 14.34 -13.92
N LYS A 191 -18.58 15.61 -14.27
CA LYS A 191 -19.95 16.13 -14.34
C LYS A 191 -20.80 15.38 -15.36
N LEU A 192 -20.25 15.06 -16.54
CA LEU A 192 -20.96 14.31 -17.58
C LEU A 192 -21.32 12.89 -17.14
N GLU A 193 -20.47 12.26 -16.33
CA GLU A 193 -20.68 10.90 -15.77
C GLU A 193 -21.44 10.92 -14.43
N GLY A 194 -21.86 12.09 -13.94
CA GLY A 194 -22.56 12.23 -12.65
C GLY A 194 -21.70 11.91 -11.42
N LEU A 195 -20.36 11.94 -11.55
CA LEU A 195 -19.44 11.67 -10.45
C LEU A 195 -19.26 12.88 -9.54
N LYS A 196 -19.21 12.63 -8.23
CA LYS A 196 -19.15 13.67 -7.19
C LYS A 196 -17.74 14.20 -6.92
N PHE A 197 -16.92 14.34 -7.95
CA PHE A 197 -15.62 15.00 -7.77
C PHE A 197 -15.79 16.48 -7.46
N THR A 198 -14.95 16.97 -6.55
CA THR A 198 -14.85 18.38 -6.19
C THR A 198 -13.41 18.86 -6.28
N LYS A 199 -13.26 20.18 -6.37
CA LYS A 199 -11.95 20.82 -6.29
C LYS A 199 -11.39 20.70 -4.87
N PRO A 200 -10.10 20.37 -4.68
CA PRO A 200 -9.49 20.39 -3.36
C PRO A 200 -9.52 21.80 -2.76
N THR A 201 -9.64 21.88 -1.43
CA THR A 201 -9.70 23.15 -0.68
C THR A 201 -8.59 24.13 -1.10
N ARG A 202 -7.39 23.60 -1.35
CA ARG A 202 -6.28 24.34 -1.93
C ARG A 202 -5.57 23.45 -2.94
N PHE A 203 -5.19 24.02 -4.08
CA PHE A 203 -4.29 23.32 -4.98
C PHE A 203 -2.87 23.27 -4.39
N GLY A 204 -2.25 22.10 -4.51
CA GLY A 204 -0.85 21.92 -4.17
C GLY A 204 0.09 22.69 -5.10
N LYS A 205 1.34 22.78 -4.66
CA LYS A 205 2.49 23.22 -5.45
C LYS A 205 3.55 22.11 -5.40
N GLY A 206 4.22 21.86 -6.50
CA GLY A 206 5.26 20.84 -6.62
C GLY A 206 4.92 19.80 -7.67
N GLU A 207 5.81 18.81 -7.79
CA GLU A 207 5.78 17.80 -8.85
C GLU A 207 4.48 16.99 -8.84
N THR A 208 4.01 16.61 -7.65
CA THR A 208 2.77 15.85 -7.44
C THR A 208 1.68 16.74 -6.85
N MET A 209 0.52 16.79 -7.52
CA MET A 209 -0.60 17.65 -7.15
C MET A 209 -1.92 16.88 -7.13
N THR A 210 -2.75 17.13 -6.13
CA THR A 210 -4.17 16.75 -6.16
C THR A 210 -4.94 17.78 -6.99
N ILE A 211 -5.74 17.28 -7.94
CA ILE A 211 -6.63 18.14 -8.74
C ILE A 211 -8.10 17.92 -8.43
N LEU A 212 -8.50 16.72 -8.00
CA LEU A 212 -9.87 16.42 -7.59
C LEU A 212 -9.89 15.56 -6.33
N CYS A 213 -10.95 15.72 -5.54
CA CYS A 213 -11.22 14.92 -4.34
C CYS A 213 -12.70 14.55 -4.24
N THR A 214 -12.97 13.42 -3.60
CA THR A 214 -14.31 12.92 -3.27
C THR A 214 -14.21 11.98 -2.08
N ASP A 215 -15.31 11.82 -1.35
CA ASP A 215 -15.44 10.71 -0.41
C ASP A 215 -15.75 9.43 -1.19
N TYR A 216 -15.25 8.30 -0.71
CA TYR A 216 -15.45 7.00 -1.36
C TYR A 216 -15.90 5.89 -0.42
N VAL A 217 -15.69 6.06 0.89
CA VAL A 217 -16.09 5.08 1.90
C VAL A 217 -17.60 5.15 2.07
N VAL A 218 -18.26 4.02 1.84
CA VAL A 218 -19.70 3.88 2.08
C VAL A 218 -19.89 3.15 3.41
N ARG A 219 -20.75 3.68 4.29
CA ARG A 219 -21.06 3.09 5.60
C ARG A 219 -22.51 2.67 5.68
N CYS A 220 -22.76 1.55 6.36
CA CYS A 220 -24.11 1.08 6.65
C CYS A 220 -24.82 2.06 7.60
N PRO A 221 -26.04 2.54 7.30
CA PRO A 221 -26.73 3.54 8.11
C PRO A 221 -26.92 3.14 9.58
N ASP A 222 -27.22 1.86 9.84
CA ASP A 222 -27.57 1.40 11.18
C ASP A 222 -26.34 1.15 12.07
N THR A 223 -25.25 0.67 11.47
CA THR A 223 -24.05 0.24 12.21
C THR A 223 -22.90 1.22 12.10
N GLU A 224 -22.93 2.13 11.12
CA GLU A 224 -21.82 3.00 10.71
C GLU A 224 -20.52 2.24 10.34
N LEU A 225 -20.59 0.92 10.20
CA LEU A 225 -19.48 0.09 9.72
C LEU A 225 -19.37 0.23 8.20
N ILE A 226 -18.18 -0.08 7.68
CA ILE A 226 -17.94 -0.06 6.24
C ILE A 226 -18.89 -1.03 5.52
N ASN A 227 -19.53 -0.54 4.45
CA ASN A 227 -20.10 -1.40 3.42
C ASN A 227 -19.01 -1.68 2.39
N ILE A 228 -18.38 -2.85 2.50
CA ILE A 228 -17.21 -3.21 1.68
C ILE A 228 -17.58 -3.27 0.19
N GLU A 229 -18.71 -3.91 -0.14
CA GLU A 229 -19.16 -4.10 -1.52
C GLU A 229 -19.39 -2.74 -2.20
N GLN A 230 -20.20 -1.86 -1.60
CA GLN A 230 -20.47 -0.53 -2.16
C GLN A 230 -19.23 0.36 -2.19
N THR A 231 -18.32 0.23 -1.22
CA THR A 231 -17.05 0.95 -1.22
C THR A 231 -16.17 0.50 -2.38
N LEU A 232 -16.07 -0.81 -2.65
CA LEU A 232 -15.33 -1.35 -3.80
C LEU A 232 -15.97 -0.93 -5.13
N GLU A 233 -17.29 -0.97 -5.24
CA GLU A 233 -18.00 -0.50 -6.44
C GLU A 233 -17.69 0.98 -6.73
N THR A 234 -17.65 1.80 -5.67
CA THR A 234 -17.24 3.20 -5.76
C THR A 234 -15.81 3.31 -6.25
N ILE A 235 -14.86 2.59 -5.66
CA ILE A 235 -13.45 2.54 -6.10
C ILE A 235 -13.35 2.12 -7.58
N HIS A 236 -14.06 1.07 -8.00
CA HIS A 236 -14.09 0.60 -9.38
C HIS A 236 -14.68 1.64 -10.34
N THR A 237 -15.73 2.35 -9.93
CA THR A 237 -16.35 3.43 -10.73
C THR A 237 -15.33 4.53 -11.02
N TYR A 238 -14.65 5.05 -10.01
CA TYR A 238 -13.62 6.07 -10.19
C TYR A 238 -12.40 5.54 -10.96
N THR A 239 -12.07 4.27 -10.78
CA THR A 239 -11.00 3.59 -11.53
C THR A 239 -11.29 3.55 -13.02
N LYS A 240 -12.49 3.12 -13.41
CA LYS A 240 -12.92 3.12 -14.82
C LYS A 240 -12.94 4.52 -15.40
N PHE A 241 -13.34 5.51 -14.61
CA PHE A 241 -13.37 6.91 -15.02
C PHE A 241 -11.98 7.43 -15.42
N ILE A 242 -10.96 7.27 -14.57
CA ILE A 242 -9.62 7.76 -14.91
C ILE A 242 -9.01 7.02 -16.10
N GLU A 243 -9.29 5.72 -16.24
CA GLU A 243 -8.82 4.91 -17.37
C GLU A 243 -9.49 5.33 -18.68
N LYS A 244 -10.79 5.60 -18.65
CA LYS A 244 -11.56 6.06 -19.82
C LYS A 244 -11.15 7.46 -20.29
N TYR A 245 -10.87 8.36 -19.34
CA TYR A 245 -10.62 9.78 -19.61
C TYR A 245 -9.15 10.19 -19.42
N ALA A 246 -8.24 9.23 -19.48
CA ALA A 246 -6.80 9.49 -19.43
C ALA A 246 -6.43 10.60 -20.41
N LEU A 247 -5.65 11.59 -19.95
CA LEU A 247 -5.14 12.66 -20.81
C LEU A 247 -4.28 12.03 -21.91
N LEU A 248 -4.67 12.25 -23.16
CA LEU A 248 -3.89 11.90 -24.34
C LEU A 248 -3.02 13.10 -24.74
N ASP A 249 -1.92 12.86 -25.46
CA ASP A 249 -0.96 13.91 -25.84
C ASP A 249 -1.59 15.07 -26.62
N LYS A 250 -2.72 14.84 -27.29
CA LYS A 250 -3.45 15.86 -28.07
C LYS A 250 -4.14 16.94 -27.22
N VAL A 251 -4.44 16.68 -25.95
CA VAL A 251 -5.17 17.61 -25.07
C VAL A 251 -4.35 18.87 -24.74
N PHE A 252 -3.04 18.85 -25.01
CA PHE A 252 -2.11 19.94 -24.68
C PHE A 252 -1.81 20.89 -25.85
N PHE A 253 -2.36 20.64 -27.04
CA PHE A 253 -2.11 21.42 -28.25
C PHE A 253 -3.36 22.09 -28.84
N GLU A 254 -4.52 21.99 -28.16
CA GLU A 254 -5.76 22.70 -28.46
C GLU A 254 -6.01 23.80 -27.42
#